data_AF-A0A7Y4ZSP4-F1
#
_entry.id   AF-A0A7Y4ZSP4-F1
#
_cell.length_a   1.000
_cell.length_b   1.000
_cell.length_c   1.000
_cell.angle_alpha   90.00
_cell.angle_beta   90.00
_cell.angle_gamma   90.00
#
_symmetry.space_group_name_H-M   'P 1'
#
loop_
_entity.id
_entity.type
_entity.pdbx_description
1 polymer ?
#
loop_
_entity_poly.entity_id
_entity_poly.type
_entity_poly.pdbx_seq_one_letter_code
_entity_poly.pdbx_strand_id
1 'polypeptide(L)'
;MTTLLSRIQSKQAKVAVIGLGYVGLPVAACLADAGFDVTGVDLKTDRIARIAKGECPIEGEEPGLAPMITRVVQSGKLTATTDYEKLRDADVILIDVDTPVEADNKPLYRGLRGAVEKLGAVLKE
;
A
#
# COMPACT_ATOMS: atom_id res chain seq x y z
N MET A 1 20.47 4.39 19.13
CA MET A 1 19.70 4.09 17.91
C MET A 1 18.38 3.47 18.30
N THR A 2 17.26 4.05 17.87
CA THR A 2 15.92 3.49 18.09
C THR A 2 15.73 2.32 17.13
N THR A 3 15.39 1.13 17.64
CA THR A 3 15.24 -0.08 16.81
C THR A 3 13.96 0.00 15.97
N LEU A 4 13.90 -0.73 14.85
CA LEU A 4 12.67 -0.84 14.06
C LEU A 4 11.48 -1.27 14.93
N LEU A 5 11.68 -2.24 15.83
CA LEU A 5 10.65 -2.72 16.74
C LEU A 5 10.06 -1.59 17.60
N SER A 6 10.91 -0.75 18.19
CA SER A 6 10.42 0.38 19.00
C SER A 6 9.66 1.43 18.17
N ARG A 7 10.03 1.65 16.90
CA ARG A 7 9.30 2.53 15.98
C ARG A 7 7.94 1.93 15.58
N ILE A 8 7.85 0.62 15.42
CA ILE A 8 6.56 -0.07 15.17
C ILE A 8 5.64 0.06 16.39
N GLN A 9 6.18 -0.16 17.60
CA GLN A 9 5.42 -0.03 18.85
C GLN A 9 4.89 1.39 19.08
N SER A 10 5.68 2.41 18.76
CA SER A 10 5.28 3.82 18.89
C SER A 10 4.56 4.41 17.67
N LYS A 11 4.26 3.58 16.65
CA LYS A 11 3.61 4.00 15.39
C LYS A 11 4.40 5.01 14.54
N GLN A 12 5.72 5.11 14.76
CA GLN A 12 6.64 6.00 14.03
C GLN A 12 7.38 5.31 12.87
N ALA A 13 7.14 4.02 12.65
CA ALA A 13 7.61 3.33 11.45
C ALA A 13 6.81 3.81 10.24
N LYS A 14 7.49 4.23 9.17
CA LYS A 14 6.86 4.58 7.89
C LYS A 14 6.56 3.30 7.15
N VAL A 15 5.31 3.11 6.75
CA VAL A 15 4.86 1.89 6.06
C VAL A 15 4.59 2.19 4.60
N ALA A 16 5.02 1.31 3.72
CA ALA A 16 4.63 1.30 2.32
C ALA A 16 3.81 0.06 1.98
N VAL A 17 2.81 0.21 1.11
CA VAL A 17 2.03 -0.90 0.57
C VAL A 17 2.04 -0.81 -0.95
N ILE A 18 2.58 -1.82 -1.63
CA ILE A 18 2.65 -1.90 -3.09
C ILE A 18 1.53 -2.81 -3.58
N GLY A 19 0.68 -2.27 -4.46
CA GLY A 19 -0.58 -2.89 -4.87
C GLY A 19 -1.72 -2.41 -3.99
N LEU A 20 -2.62 -1.58 -4.53
CA LEU A 20 -3.80 -1.06 -3.82
C LEU A 20 -5.07 -1.74 -4.33
N GLY A 21 -4.95 -3.04 -4.58
CA GLY A 21 -6.07 -3.91 -4.96
C GLY A 21 -6.94 -4.28 -3.76
N TYR A 22 -7.69 -5.37 -3.94
CA TYR A 22 -8.63 -5.86 -2.94
C TYR A 22 -7.95 -6.25 -1.61
N VAL A 23 -6.66 -6.63 -1.62
CA VAL A 23 -5.89 -6.90 -0.40
C VAL A 23 -5.20 -5.63 0.10
N GLY A 24 -4.35 -5.03 -0.72
CA GLY A 24 -3.43 -4.01 -0.24
C GLY A 24 -4.10 -2.69 0.15
N LEU A 25 -5.22 -2.30 -0.46
CA LEU A 25 -5.91 -1.07 -0.03
C LEU A 25 -6.55 -1.20 1.36
N PRO A 26 -7.31 -2.27 1.68
CA PRO A 26 -7.74 -2.52 3.05
C PRO A 26 -6.58 -2.58 4.05
N VAL A 27 -5.48 -3.26 3.72
CA VAL A 27 -4.29 -3.33 4.58
C VAL A 27 -3.72 -1.94 4.83
N ALA A 28 -3.53 -1.13 3.78
CA ALA A 28 -3.03 0.23 3.89
C ALA A 28 -3.95 1.11 4.73
N ALA A 29 -5.27 1.01 4.52
CA ALA A 29 -6.27 1.76 5.27
C ALA A 29 -6.27 1.37 6.76
N CYS A 30 -6.24 0.07 7.08
CA CYS A 30 -6.17 -0.41 8.46
C CYS A 30 -4.91 0.06 9.20
N LEU A 31 -3.75 0.04 8.53
CA LEU A 31 -2.50 0.52 9.11
C LEU A 31 -2.51 2.03 9.33
N ALA A 32 -3.06 2.80 8.39
CA ALA A 32 -3.22 4.23 8.53
C ALA A 32 -4.22 4.59 9.66
N ASP A 33 -5.32 3.84 9.78
CA ASP A 33 -6.33 4.01 10.84
C ASP A 33 -5.75 3.66 12.22
N ALA A 34 -4.82 2.70 12.27
CA ALA A 34 -4.05 2.38 13.47
C ALA A 34 -2.96 3.42 13.82
N GLY A 35 -2.81 4.48 13.02
CA GLY A 35 -1.98 5.66 13.31
C GLY A 35 -0.65 5.75 12.57
N PHE A 36 -0.30 4.75 11.75
CA PHE A 36 0.93 4.78 10.95
C PHE A 36 0.83 5.77 9.78
N ASP A 37 1.97 6.32 9.39
CA ASP A 37 2.08 7.05 8.12
C ASP A 37 2.29 6.03 6.98
N VAL A 38 1.31 5.92 6.09
CA VAL A 38 1.24 4.90 5.04
C VAL A 38 1.34 5.54 3.65
N THR A 39 2.28 5.06 2.84
CA THR A 39 2.37 5.36 1.41
C THR A 39 1.93 4.16 0.60
N GLY A 40 0.79 4.26 -0.07
CA GLY A 40 0.31 3.29 -1.04
C GLY A 40 0.85 3.54 -2.44
N VAL A 41 1.30 2.50 -3.12
CA VAL A 41 1.74 2.56 -4.52
C VAL A 41 0.92 1.62 -5.38
N ASP A 42 0.37 2.10 -6.49
CA ASP A 42 -0.30 1.30 -7.51
C ASP A 42 0.02 1.83 -8.91
N LEU A 43 -0.10 1.00 -9.95
CA LEU A 43 0.13 1.41 -11.34
C LEU A 43 -1.12 2.05 -11.96
N LYS A 44 -2.31 1.78 -11.42
CA LYS A 44 -3.58 2.28 -11.92
C LYS A 44 -3.81 3.73 -11.49
N THR A 45 -3.54 4.69 -12.39
CA THR A 45 -3.62 6.12 -12.11
C THR A 45 -5.03 6.58 -11.70
N ASP A 46 -6.06 5.96 -12.26
CA ASP A 46 -7.46 6.20 -11.90
C ASP A 46 -7.75 5.80 -10.44
N ARG A 47 -7.24 4.64 -10.01
CA ARG A 47 -7.32 4.16 -8.63
C ARG A 47 -6.63 5.13 -7.68
N ILE A 48 -5.42 5.58 -8.01
CA ILE A 48 -4.69 6.58 -7.23
C ILE A 48 -5.48 7.89 -7.11
N ALA A 49 -6.04 8.39 -8.21
CA ALA A 49 -6.81 9.63 -8.22
C ALA A 49 -8.07 9.55 -7.33
N ARG A 50 -8.75 8.40 -7.29
CA ARG A 50 -9.91 8.16 -6.41
C ARG A 50 -9.49 8.09 -4.94
N ILE A 51 -8.45 7.32 -4.62
CA ILE A 51 -7.95 7.21 -3.25
C ILE A 51 -7.49 8.58 -2.73
N ALA A 52 -6.80 9.37 -3.56
CA ALA A 52 -6.37 10.72 -3.17
C ALA A 52 -7.54 11.67 -2.81
N LYS A 53 -8.76 11.38 -3.28
CA LYS A 53 -9.99 12.10 -2.91
C LYS A 53 -10.72 11.49 -1.71
N GLY A 54 -10.18 10.43 -1.11
CA GLY A 54 -10.84 9.66 -0.04
C GLY A 54 -11.97 8.75 -0.54
N GLU A 55 -11.99 8.43 -1.84
CA GLU A 55 -12.98 7.55 -2.45
C GLU A 55 -12.45 6.11 -2.53
N CYS A 56 -13.28 5.13 -2.20
CA CYS A 56 -12.93 3.72 -2.37
C CYS A 56 -13.02 3.31 -3.84
N PRO A 57 -11.93 2.82 -4.46
CA PRO A 57 -11.93 2.33 -5.84
C PRO A 57 -12.24 0.83 -5.98
N ILE A 58 -12.35 0.09 -4.88
CA ILE A 58 -12.60 -1.35 -4.91
C ILE A 58 -14.08 -1.60 -5.24
N GLU A 59 -14.31 -2.50 -6.18
CA GLU A 59 -15.64 -2.96 -6.58
C GLU A 59 -16.13 -4.06 -5.63
N GLY A 60 -17.44 -4.16 -5.43
CA GLY A 60 -18.06 -5.09 -4.48
C GLY A 60 -18.33 -4.47 -3.10
N GLU A 61 -18.72 -5.32 -2.15
CA GLU A 61 -19.03 -4.90 -0.78
C GLU A 61 -17.93 -5.35 0.18
N GLU A 62 -17.15 -4.39 0.68
CA GLU A 62 -16.28 -4.55 1.85
C GLU A 62 -16.80 -3.62 2.97
N PRO A 63 -17.54 -4.15 3.95
CA PRO A 63 -18.20 -3.34 4.96
C PRO A 63 -17.23 -2.43 5.73
N GLY A 64 -17.49 -1.13 5.70
CA GLY A 64 -16.70 -0.14 6.45
C GLY A 64 -15.41 0.33 5.76
N LEU A 65 -14.99 -0.26 4.65
CA LEU A 65 -13.77 0.15 3.94
C LEU A 65 -13.87 1.57 3.40
N ALA A 66 -14.95 1.91 2.70
CA ALA A 66 -15.13 3.23 2.11
C ALA A 66 -15.04 4.38 3.14
N PRO A 67 -15.78 4.36 4.26
CA PRO A 67 -15.64 5.41 5.27
C PRO A 67 -14.27 5.38 5.97
N MET A 68 -13.59 4.23 6.07
CA MET A 68 -12.22 4.17 6.57
C MET A 68 -11.25 4.89 5.64
N ILE A 69 -11.30 4.62 4.33
CA ILE A 69 -10.47 5.29 3.31
C ILE A 69 -10.67 6.81 3.38
N THR A 70 -11.92 7.28 3.40
CA THR A 70 -12.21 8.71 3.52
C THR A 70 -11.51 9.31 4.75
N ARG A 71 -11.65 8.67 5.91
CA ARG A 71 -11.05 9.15 7.18
C ARG A 71 -9.53 9.19 7.15
N VAL A 72 -8.88 8.11 6.69
CA VAL A 72 -7.40 8.02 6.75
C VAL A 72 -6.71 8.87 5.69
N VAL A 73 -7.38 9.14 4.56
CA VAL A 73 -6.89 10.08 3.55
C VAL A 73 -7.07 11.51 4.05
N GLN A 74 -8.23 11.86 4.62
CA GLN A 74 -8.47 13.19 5.19
C GLN A 74 -7.56 13.52 6.36
N SER A 75 -7.17 12.54 7.17
CA SER A 75 -6.19 12.72 8.24
C SER A 75 -4.74 12.82 7.75
N GLY A 76 -4.49 12.60 6.45
CA GLY A 76 -3.16 12.58 5.85
C GLY A 76 -2.34 11.32 6.17
N LYS A 77 -2.94 10.33 6.85
CA LYS A 77 -2.25 9.08 7.24
C LYS A 77 -2.09 8.09 6.09
N LEU A 78 -2.93 8.16 5.07
CA LEU A 78 -2.78 7.41 3.83
C LEU A 78 -2.56 8.37 2.65
N THR A 79 -1.42 8.23 1.98
CA THR A 79 -1.16 8.87 0.68
C THR A 79 -1.02 7.79 -0.40
N ALA A 80 -1.61 7.99 -1.56
CA ALA A 80 -1.51 7.08 -2.70
C ALA A 80 -0.72 7.73 -3.85
N THR A 81 0.15 6.98 -4.52
CA THR A 81 0.98 7.46 -5.63
C THR A 81 1.27 6.35 -6.65
N THR A 82 1.79 6.71 -7.82
CA THR A 82 2.39 5.76 -8.78
C THR A 82 3.92 5.73 -8.69
N ASP A 83 4.49 6.64 -7.92
CA ASP A 83 5.92 6.92 -7.85
C ASP A 83 6.60 6.08 -6.75
N TYR A 84 7.48 5.16 -7.17
CA TYR A 84 8.26 4.32 -6.26
C TYR A 84 9.32 5.11 -5.48
N GLU A 85 9.75 6.29 -5.93
CA GLU A 85 10.71 7.11 -5.18
C GLU A 85 10.18 7.52 -3.81
N LYS A 86 8.85 7.56 -3.64
CA LYS A 86 8.21 7.82 -2.34
C LYS A 86 8.45 6.70 -1.31
N LEU A 87 8.93 5.53 -1.74
CA LEU A 87 9.22 4.39 -0.87
C LEU A 87 10.63 4.43 -0.25
N ARG A 88 11.49 5.35 -0.71
CA ARG A 88 12.89 5.44 -0.28
C ARG A 88 13.07 5.56 1.24
N ASP A 89 12.12 6.21 1.90
CA ASP A 89 12.15 6.41 3.35
C ASP A 89 11.39 5.36 4.16
N ALA A 90 10.73 4.39 3.50
CA ALA A 90 9.92 3.39 4.19
C ALA A 90 10.78 2.48 5.10
N ASP A 91 10.21 2.06 6.23
CA ASP A 91 10.85 1.15 7.18
C ASP A 91 10.29 -0.27 7.05
N VAL A 92 9.03 -0.38 6.62
CA VAL A 92 8.33 -1.64 6.35
C VAL A 92 7.63 -1.49 5.00
N ILE A 93 7.79 -2.48 4.13
CA ILE A 93 7.19 -2.48 2.79
C ILE A 93 6.44 -3.80 2.61
N LEU A 94 5.14 -3.70 2.35
CA LEU A 94 4.28 -4.83 2.00
C LEU A 94 4.08 -4.85 0.48
N ILE A 95 4.10 -6.05 -0.12
CA ILE A 95 3.89 -6.26 -1.55
C ILE A 95 2.64 -7.12 -1.74
N ASP A 96 1.54 -6.47 -2.07
CA ASP A 96 0.19 -7.02 -2.19
C ASP A 96 -0.32 -6.89 -3.64
N VAL A 97 0.55 -7.17 -4.60
CA VAL A 97 0.20 -7.17 -6.03
C VAL A 97 -0.43 -8.49 -6.44
N ASP A 98 -1.28 -8.45 -7.46
CA ASP A 98 -1.99 -9.64 -7.96
C ASP A 98 -1.01 -10.71 -8.46
N THR A 99 -1.29 -11.96 -8.09
CA THR A 99 -0.66 -13.18 -8.61
C THR A 99 -1.73 -14.13 -9.16
N PRO A 100 -2.39 -13.79 -10.28
CA PRO A 100 -3.45 -14.61 -10.84
C PRO A 100 -2.93 -16.00 -11.20
N VAL A 101 -3.80 -17.01 -11.15
CA VAL A 101 -3.41 -18.42 -11.35
C VAL A 101 -3.76 -18.85 -12.78
N GLU A 102 -2.84 -19.53 -13.46
CA GLU A 102 -3.06 -20.09 -14.80
C GLU A 102 -3.86 -21.40 -14.75
N ALA A 103 -4.25 -21.91 -15.92
CA ALA A 103 -5.00 -23.16 -16.06
C ALA A 103 -4.26 -24.39 -15.49
N ASP A 104 -2.94 -24.33 -15.31
CA ASP A 104 -2.12 -25.38 -14.73
C ASP A 104 -1.92 -25.23 -13.20
N ASN A 105 -2.70 -24.35 -12.55
CA ASN A 105 -2.65 -24.03 -11.12
C ASN A 105 -1.34 -23.37 -10.66
N LYS A 106 -0.57 -22.74 -11.57
CA LYS A 106 0.60 -21.95 -11.20
C LYS A 106 0.28 -20.45 -11.12
N PRO A 107 0.81 -19.73 -10.12
CA PRO A 107 0.68 -18.28 -10.08
C PRO A 107 1.53 -17.59 -11.14
N LEU A 108 0.98 -16.55 -11.75
CA LEU A 108 1.69 -15.61 -12.61
C LEU A 108 2.39 -14.55 -11.76
N TYR A 109 3.71 -14.64 -11.68
CA TYR A 109 4.53 -13.71 -10.89
C TYR A 109 4.94 -12.43 -11.62
N ARG A 110 4.38 -12.12 -12.79
CA ARG A 110 4.78 -10.94 -13.58
C ARG A 110 4.61 -9.64 -12.79
N GLY A 111 3.47 -9.48 -12.10
CA GLY A 111 3.21 -8.33 -11.24
C GLY A 111 4.21 -8.22 -10.09
N LEU A 112 4.44 -9.34 -9.40
CA LEU A 112 5.42 -9.44 -8.30
C LEU A 112 6.84 -9.10 -8.74
N ARG A 113 7.32 -9.67 -9.85
CA ARG A 113 8.66 -9.39 -10.39
C ARG A 113 8.83 -7.91 -10.74
N GLY A 114 7.88 -7.33 -11.44
CA GLY A 114 7.93 -5.90 -11.79
C GLY A 114 7.88 -4.98 -10.55
N ALA A 115 7.14 -5.36 -9.50
CA ALA A 115 7.12 -4.62 -8.25
C ALA A 115 8.49 -4.67 -7.53
N VAL A 116 9.11 -5.85 -7.45
CA VAL A 116 10.41 -6.03 -6.78
C VAL A 116 11.54 -5.36 -7.56
N GLU A 117 11.53 -5.41 -8.89
CA GLU A 117 12.54 -4.70 -9.72
C GLU A 117 12.51 -3.18 -9.50
N LYS A 118 11.32 -2.57 -9.52
CA LYS A 118 11.17 -1.13 -9.25
C LYS A 118 11.51 -0.78 -7.81
N LEU A 119 11.09 -1.62 -6.86
CA LEU A 119 11.39 -1.43 -5.45
C LEU A 119 12.90 -1.49 -5.18
N GLY A 120 13.61 -2.44 -5.80
CA GLY A 120 15.05 -2.63 -5.60
C GLY A 120 15.87 -1.38 -5.92
N ALA A 121 15.43 -0.55 -6.86
CA ALA A 121 16.11 0.70 -7.22
C ALA A 121 15.99 1.82 -6.16
N VAL A 122 15.09 1.66 -5.18
CA VAL A 122 14.79 2.70 -4.17
C VAL A 122 14.95 2.20 -2.73
N LEU A 123 15.37 0.96 -2.52
CA LEU A 123 15.67 0.45 -1.17
C LEU A 123 16.86 1.21 -0.57
N LYS A 124 16.83 1.34 0.76
CA LYS A 124 17.97 1.84 1.55
C LYS A 124 19.12 0.84 1.44
N GLU A 125 20.35 1.37 1.47
CA GLU A 125 21.57 0.57 1.63
C GLU A 125 21.64 -0.14 3.00
#